data_AF-A0A3D4HA64-F1
#
_entry.id   AF-A0A3D4HA64-F1
#
_cell.length_a   1.000
_cell.length_b   1.000
_cell.length_c   1.000
_cell.angle_alpha   90.00
_cell.angle_beta   90.00
_cell.angle_gamma   90.00
#
_symmetry.space_group_name_H-M   'P 1'
#
loop_
_entity.id
_entity.type
_entity.pdbx_description
1 polymer ?
#
loop_
_entity_poly.entity_id
_entity_poly.type
_entity_poly.pdbx_seq_one_letter_code
_entity_poly.pdbx_strand_id
1 'polypeptide(L)'
;MNVNGTPYRTIWLKSDDPDTVQLIDQRNLPHEFNIEDIRSVDSMARAIQEMHVRGAGLIGAAAGYGMYLATLEASRSSSFLDSIASAYETLKATRPTAVNLVWALDRQMKAINGENGEDAQVEIARKTAQEIADEDAAYCRRIGEHG
;
A
#
# COMPACT_ATOMS: atom_id res chain seq x y z
N MET A 1 2.17 -6.43 14.53
CA MET A 1 3.20 -6.09 15.54
C MET A 1 2.51 -5.92 16.89
N ASN A 2 3.14 -6.32 17.99
CA ASN A 2 2.63 -5.98 19.33
C ASN A 2 3.45 -4.81 19.88
N VAL A 3 2.79 -3.68 20.15
CA VAL A 3 3.40 -2.47 20.71
C VAL A 3 2.77 -2.24 22.07
N ASN A 4 3.52 -2.50 23.14
CA ASN A 4 3.05 -2.33 24.53
C ASN A 4 1.74 -3.07 24.87
N GLY A 5 1.53 -4.27 24.31
CA GLY A 5 0.31 -5.07 24.53
C GLY A 5 -0.80 -4.81 23.51
N THR A 6 -0.65 -3.79 22.66
CA THR A 6 -1.63 -3.46 21.62
C THR A 6 -1.21 -4.07 20.27
N PRO A 7 -2.07 -4.87 19.62
CA PRO A 7 -1.82 -5.35 18.28
C PRO A 7 -1.97 -4.21 17.26
N TYR A 8 -0.87 -3.88 16.59
CA TYR A 8 -0.82 -2.91 15.49
C TYR A 8 -0.62 -3.61 14.14
N ARG A 9 -1.33 -3.11 13.13
CA ARG A 9 -0.94 -3.29 11.73
C ARG A 9 0.20 -2.31 11.42
N THR A 10 1.06 -2.63 10.46
CA THR A 10 2.15 -1.74 10.04
C THR A 10 1.73 -0.75 8.96
N ILE A 11 0.58 -0.99 8.32
CA ILE A 11 -0.05 -0.10 7.33
C ILE A 11 -1.59 -0.29 7.37
N TRP A 12 -2.37 0.80 7.30
CA TRP A 12 -3.84 0.79 7.31
C TRP A 12 -4.43 2.07 6.71
N LEU A 13 -5.72 2.09 6.38
CA LEU A 13 -6.43 3.33 6.05
C LEU A 13 -6.82 4.08 7.32
N LYS A 14 -6.63 5.39 7.31
CA LYS A 14 -7.04 6.26 8.41
C LYS A 14 -8.56 6.24 8.56
N SER A 15 -9.04 6.05 9.79
CA SER A 15 -10.47 5.77 10.05
C SER A 15 -11.41 6.94 9.77
N ASP A 16 -10.91 8.16 9.91
CA ASP A 16 -11.64 9.42 9.70
C ASP A 16 -11.34 10.08 8.34
N ASP A 17 -10.43 9.49 7.55
CA ASP A 17 -10.01 10.03 6.26
C ASP A 17 -9.58 8.90 5.30
N PRO A 18 -10.48 8.42 4.42
CA PRO A 18 -10.19 7.31 3.51
C PRO A 18 -9.16 7.66 2.43
N ASP A 19 -8.81 8.94 2.25
CA ASP A 19 -7.77 9.39 1.32
C ASP A 19 -6.37 9.34 1.95
N THR A 20 -6.28 8.98 3.23
CA THR A 20 -5.00 8.88 3.96
C THR A 20 -4.69 7.43 4.33
N VAL A 21 -3.53 6.96 3.87
CA VAL A 21 -2.93 5.70 4.31
C VAL A 21 -1.96 6.01 5.45
N GLN A 22 -2.07 5.29 6.56
CA GLN A 22 -1.14 5.39 7.68
C GLN A 22 -0.17 4.22 7.68
N LEU A 23 1.10 4.49 7.97
CA LEU A 23 2.13 3.46 8.17
C LEU A 23 3.02 3.79 9.36
N ILE A 24 3.65 2.77 9.92
CA ILE A 24 4.67 2.93 10.97
C ILE A 24 6.02 3.12 10.29
N ASP A 25 6.70 4.24 10.54
CA ASP A 25 8.08 4.44 10.09
C ASP A 25 9.03 3.52 10.87
N GLN A 26 9.58 2.53 10.17
CA GLN A 26 10.44 1.52 10.77
C GLN A 26 11.90 1.97 10.96
N ARG A 27 12.29 3.14 10.47
CA ARG A 27 13.69 3.60 10.52
C ARG A 27 14.16 3.92 11.93
N ASN A 28 13.25 4.43 12.77
CA ASN A 28 13.57 4.88 14.12
C ASN A 28 13.24 3.87 15.22
N LEU A 29 12.65 2.72 14.86
CA LEU A 29 12.40 1.63 15.80
C LEU A 29 13.72 1.02 16.31
N PRO A 30 13.81 0.64 17.60
CA PRO A 30 12.75 0.65 18.61
C PRO A 30 12.67 1.96 19.44
N HIS A 31 13.47 2.97 19.11
CA HIS A 31 13.61 4.18 19.93
C HIS A 31 12.44 5.15 19.80
N GLU A 32 11.90 5.30 18.59
CA GLU A 32 10.74 6.15 18.33
C GLU A 32 9.65 5.38 17.57
N PHE A 33 8.40 5.61 17.96
CA PHE A 33 7.22 5.05 17.33
C PHE A 33 6.48 6.16 16.58
N ASN A 34 6.78 6.32 15.30
CA ASN A 34 6.21 7.36 14.44
C ASN A 34 5.21 6.77 13.45
N ILE A 35 4.04 7.39 13.35
CA ILE A 35 3.02 7.07 12.33
C ILE A 35 3.05 8.19 11.30
N GLU A 36 3.16 7.82 10.02
CA GLU A 36 3.16 8.75 8.89
C GLU A 36 1.82 8.69 8.15
N ASP A 37 1.29 9.87 7.81
CA ASP A 37 0.13 10.01 6.92
C ASP A 37 0.63 10.13 5.47
N ILE A 38 0.31 9.14 4.64
CA ILE A 38 0.64 9.07 3.21
C ILE A 38 -0.63 9.37 2.41
N ARG A 39 -0.55 10.40 1.56
CA ARG A 39 -1.71 10.94 0.81
C ARG A 39 -1.48 10.99 -0.70
N SER A 40 -0.31 10.52 -1.16
CA SER A 40 0.03 10.57 -2.58
C SER A 40 0.86 9.38 -3.04
N VAL A 41 0.85 9.13 -4.35
CA VAL A 41 1.71 8.13 -4.98
C VAL A 41 3.19 8.45 -4.70
N ASP A 42 3.58 9.72 -4.83
CA ASP A 42 4.96 10.16 -4.59
C ASP A 42 5.40 9.91 -3.14
N SER A 43 4.53 10.19 -2.16
CA SER A 43 4.85 9.94 -0.74
C SER A 43 4.95 8.45 -0.44
N MET A 44 4.09 7.62 -1.05
CA MET A 44 4.20 6.16 -0.93
C MET A 44 5.47 5.63 -1.60
N ALA A 45 5.79 6.10 -2.80
CA ALA A 45 6.99 5.71 -3.53
C ALA A 45 8.25 6.03 -2.73
N ARG A 46 8.30 7.24 -2.14
CA ARG A 46 9.36 7.65 -1.22
C ARG A 46 9.43 6.75 0.01
N ALA A 47 8.30 6.45 0.65
CA ALA A 47 8.27 5.57 1.83
C ALA A 47 8.83 4.17 1.53
N ILE A 48 8.58 3.62 0.34
CA ILE A 48 9.13 2.34 -0.11
C ILE A 48 10.63 2.46 -0.42
N GLN A 49 11.04 3.49 -1.16
CA GLN A 49 12.41 3.69 -1.61
C GLN A 49 13.38 4.02 -0.46
N GLU A 50 12.96 4.90 0.46
CA GLU A 50 13.74 5.32 1.64
C GLU A 50 13.58 4.35 2.82
N MET A 51 12.94 3.19 2.63
CA MET A 51 12.78 2.13 3.62
C MET A 51 12.06 2.56 4.92
N HIS A 52 11.12 3.51 4.83
CA HIS A 52 10.18 3.76 5.93
C HIS A 52 9.38 2.47 6.21
N VAL A 53 9.04 1.76 5.13
CA VAL A 53 8.52 0.40 5.17
C VAL A 53 9.53 -0.61 4.62
N ARG A 54 9.67 -1.75 5.29
CA ARG A 54 10.55 -2.86 4.88
C ARG A 54 9.96 -4.22 5.27
N GLY A 55 10.46 -5.26 4.62
CA GLY A 55 9.88 -6.61 4.64
C GLY A 55 9.02 -6.87 3.41
N ALA A 56 9.20 -8.03 2.77
CA ALA A 56 8.61 -8.32 1.46
C ALA A 56 7.07 -8.15 1.46
N GLY A 57 6.40 -8.69 2.48
CA GLY A 57 4.96 -8.56 2.67
C GLY A 57 4.47 -7.12 2.77
N LEU A 58 5.07 -6.34 3.69
CA LEU A 58 4.71 -4.95 3.90
C LEU A 58 4.99 -4.06 2.67
N ILE A 59 6.06 -4.33 1.93
CA ILE A 59 6.35 -3.63 0.68
C ILE A 59 5.23 -3.90 -0.35
N GLY A 60 4.73 -5.14 -0.43
CA GLY A 60 3.57 -5.47 -1.26
C GLY A 60 2.30 -4.72 -0.83
N ALA A 61 2.01 -4.68 0.48
CA ALA A 61 0.88 -3.92 1.00
C ALA A 61 0.99 -2.41 0.72
N ALA A 62 2.19 -1.83 0.89
CA ALA A 62 2.48 -0.44 0.56
C ALA A 62 2.26 -0.14 -0.93
N ALA A 63 2.73 -1.01 -1.82
CA ALA A 63 2.48 -0.89 -3.25
C ALA A 63 0.98 -0.98 -3.59
N GLY A 64 0.26 -1.89 -2.94
CA GLY A 64 -1.19 -2.04 -3.07
C GLY A 64 -1.95 -0.77 -2.69
N TYR A 65 -1.59 -0.15 -1.56
CA TYR A 65 -2.15 1.14 -1.15
C TYR A 65 -1.67 2.31 -2.02
N GLY A 66 -0.46 2.27 -2.56
CA GLY A 66 0.03 3.25 -3.52
C GLY A 66 -0.82 3.32 -4.79
N MET A 67 -1.24 2.16 -5.31
CA MET A 67 -2.17 2.11 -6.45
C MET A 67 -3.57 2.63 -6.10
N TYR A 68 -4.05 2.39 -4.88
CA TYR A 68 -5.30 3.00 -4.42
C TYR A 68 -5.18 4.54 -4.39
N LEU A 69 -4.12 5.09 -3.81
CA LEU A 69 -3.84 6.54 -3.83
C LEU A 69 -3.77 7.07 -5.27
N ALA A 70 -3.20 6.29 -6.20
CA ALA A 70 -3.18 6.66 -7.62
C ALA A 70 -4.58 6.82 -8.21
N THR A 71 -5.54 5.97 -7.84
CA THR A 71 -6.94 6.11 -8.29
C THR A 71 -7.58 7.41 -7.77
N LEU A 72 -7.30 7.79 -6.52
CA LEU A 72 -7.82 9.03 -5.92
C LEU A 72 -7.23 10.28 -6.58
N GLU A 73 -5.94 10.25 -6.90
CA GLU A 73 -5.28 11.32 -7.66
C GLU A 73 -5.81 11.39 -9.10
N ALA A 74 -6.00 10.23 -9.73
CA ALA A 74 -6.48 10.11 -11.10
C ALA A 74 -7.90 10.66 -11.28
N SER A 75 -8.79 10.54 -10.30
CA SER A 75 -10.13 11.17 -10.33
C SER A 75 -10.10 12.70 -10.38
N ARG A 76 -8.93 13.32 -10.15
CA ARG A 76 -8.71 14.78 -10.26
C ARG A 76 -7.92 15.15 -11.52
N SER A 77 -7.54 14.16 -12.33
CA SER A 77 -6.74 14.29 -13.55
C SER A 77 -7.63 14.39 -14.79
N SER A 78 -7.01 14.70 -15.93
CA SER A 78 -7.66 14.72 -17.25
C SER A 78 -7.72 13.34 -17.92
N SER A 79 -6.90 12.37 -17.47
CA SER A 79 -6.89 11.00 -17.97
C SER A 79 -6.70 10.02 -16.82
N PHE A 80 -7.78 9.34 -16.42
CA PHE A 80 -7.79 8.46 -15.26
C PHE A 80 -6.83 7.26 -15.42
N LEU A 81 -6.95 6.51 -16.52
CA LEU A 81 -6.17 5.30 -16.75
C LEU A 81 -4.69 5.58 -17.02
N ASP A 82 -4.35 6.65 -17.72
CA ASP A 82 -2.95 7.02 -17.95
C ASP A 82 -2.26 7.43 -16.65
N SER A 83 -2.97 8.15 -15.77
CA SER A 83 -2.46 8.51 -14.45
C SER A 83 -2.16 7.27 -13.60
N ILE A 84 -3.04 6.26 -13.62
CA ILE A 84 -2.84 4.99 -12.90
C ILE A 84 -1.67 4.19 -13.49
N ALA A 85 -1.56 4.13 -14.83
CA ALA A 85 -0.45 3.45 -15.50
C ALA A 85 0.90 4.12 -15.18
N SER A 86 0.95 5.45 -15.15
CA SER A 86 2.14 6.20 -14.72
C SER A 86 2.51 5.90 -13.27
N ALA A 87 1.53 5.89 -12.37
CA ALA A 87 1.75 5.56 -10.96
C ALA A 87 2.29 4.14 -10.76
N TYR A 88 1.80 3.17 -11.54
CA TYR A 88 2.31 1.80 -11.54
C TYR A 88 3.82 1.77 -11.85
N GLU A 89 4.27 2.45 -12.91
CA GLU A 89 5.68 2.48 -13.29
C GLU A 89 6.55 3.21 -12.24
N THR A 90 6.05 4.31 -11.68
CA THR A 90 6.70 5.03 -10.57
C THR A 90 6.91 4.12 -9.37
N LEU A 91 5.86 3.42 -8.91
CA LEU A 91 5.94 2.51 -7.77
C LEU A 91 6.85 1.31 -8.06
N LYS A 92 6.78 0.75 -9.27
CA LYS A 92 7.62 -0.37 -9.72
C LYS A 92 9.11 -0.02 -9.70
N ALA A 93 9.45 1.20 -10.08
CA ALA A 93 10.83 1.68 -10.13
C ALA A 93 11.46 1.85 -8.73
N THR A 94 10.67 1.95 -7.66
CA THR A 94 11.19 2.16 -6.30
C THR A 94 12.13 1.03 -5.85
N ARG A 95 11.73 -0.23 -6.10
CA ARG A 95 12.48 -1.44 -5.72
C ARG A 95 12.21 -2.58 -6.71
N PRO A 96 12.80 -2.55 -7.93
CA PRO A 96 12.43 -3.43 -9.04
C PRO A 96 12.68 -4.92 -8.80
N THR A 97 13.51 -5.27 -7.80
CA THR A 97 13.79 -6.66 -7.42
C THR A 97 12.82 -7.22 -6.37
N ALA A 98 11.96 -6.39 -5.78
CA ALA A 98 11.00 -6.82 -4.78
C ALA A 98 9.81 -7.53 -5.45
N VAL A 99 9.82 -8.86 -5.46
CA VAL A 99 8.78 -9.67 -6.11
C VAL A 99 7.38 -9.36 -5.57
N ASN A 100 7.22 -9.21 -4.25
CA ASN A 100 5.94 -8.86 -3.62
C ASN A 100 5.44 -7.47 -4.04
N LEU A 101 6.33 -6.54 -4.37
CA LEU A 101 5.96 -5.23 -4.89
C LEU A 101 5.28 -5.39 -6.25
N VAL A 102 5.97 -6.04 -7.20
CA VAL A 102 5.46 -6.25 -8.56
C VAL A 102 4.16 -7.06 -8.53
N TRP A 103 4.09 -8.12 -7.73
CA TRP A 103 2.88 -8.92 -7.57
C TRP A 103 1.67 -8.07 -7.10
N ALA A 104 1.87 -7.19 -6.11
CA ALA A 104 0.80 -6.34 -5.59
C ALA A 104 0.35 -5.30 -6.62
N LEU A 105 1.30 -4.69 -7.35
CA LEU A 105 1.01 -3.74 -8.43
C LEU A 105 0.22 -4.41 -9.56
N ASP A 106 0.64 -5.61 -9.98
CA ASP A 106 -0.04 -6.37 -11.05
C ASP A 106 -1.45 -6.79 -10.63
N ARG A 107 -1.62 -7.23 -9.37
CA ARG A 107 -2.94 -7.57 -8.81
C ARG A 107 -3.86 -6.35 -8.81
N GLN A 108 -3.36 -5.19 -8.42
CA GLN A 108 -4.13 -3.93 -8.44
C GLN A 108 -4.52 -3.52 -9.85
N MET A 109 -3.57 -3.48 -10.77
CA MET A 109 -3.83 -3.11 -12.16
C MET A 109 -4.87 -4.02 -12.80
N LYS A 110 -4.81 -5.33 -12.53
CA LYS A 110 -5.81 -6.29 -13.00
C LYS A 110 -7.20 -6.02 -12.40
N ALA A 111 -7.29 -5.72 -11.11
CA ALA A 111 -8.55 -5.47 -10.44
C ALA A 111 -9.22 -4.18 -10.96
N ILE A 112 -8.45 -3.09 -11.08
CA ILE A 112 -8.90 -1.81 -11.63
C ILE A 112 -9.41 -1.98 -13.07
N ASN A 113 -8.64 -2.65 -13.94
CA ASN A 113 -9.04 -2.86 -15.34
C ASN A 113 -10.22 -3.84 -15.51
N GLY A 114 -10.60 -4.57 -14.45
CA GLY A 114 -11.75 -5.46 -14.45
C GLY A 114 -13.08 -4.74 -14.21
N GLU A 115 -13.04 -3.52 -13.69
CA GLU A 115 -14.22 -2.71 -13.39
C GLU A 115 -14.42 -1.60 -14.44
N ASN A 116 -15.68 -1.14 -14.56
CA ASN A 116 -16.04 -0.05 -15.47
C ASN A 116 -16.53 1.16 -14.67
N GLY A 117 -15.95 2.33 -14.96
CA GLY A 117 -16.28 3.59 -14.29
C GLY A 117 -15.35 3.90 -13.12
N GLU A 118 -14.97 5.17 -13.00
CA GLU A 118 -13.95 5.63 -12.04
C GLU A 118 -14.31 5.28 -10.59
N ASP A 119 -15.57 5.48 -10.19
CA ASP A 119 -16.02 5.16 -8.82
C ASP A 119 -15.85 3.67 -8.47
N ALA A 120 -16.21 2.77 -9.40
CA ALA A 120 -16.05 1.33 -9.21
C ALA A 120 -14.56 0.94 -9.18
N GLN A 121 -13.74 1.61 -9.99
CA GLN A 121 -12.29 1.40 -10.06
C GLN A 121 -11.57 1.87 -8.78
N VAL A 122 -11.98 3.00 -8.20
CA VAL A 122 -11.49 3.47 -6.89
C VAL A 122 -11.87 2.48 -5.79
N GLU A 123 -13.12 2.04 -5.76
CA GLU A 123 -13.60 1.13 -4.72
C GLU A 123 -12.93 -0.25 -4.80
N ILE A 124 -12.75 -0.82 -6.01
CA ILE A 124 -12.04 -2.09 -6.14
C ILE A 124 -10.56 -1.96 -5.79
N ALA A 125 -9.93 -0.82 -6.10
CA ALA A 125 -8.54 -0.57 -5.72
C ALA A 125 -8.39 -0.50 -4.19
N ARG A 126 -9.32 0.18 -3.51
CA ARG A 126 -9.38 0.25 -2.04
C ARG A 126 -9.49 -1.15 -1.43
N LYS A 127 -10.47 -1.93 -1.89
CA LYS A 127 -10.72 -3.29 -1.39
C LYS A 127 -9.51 -4.21 -1.63
N THR A 128 -8.95 -4.18 -2.83
CA THR A 128 -7.78 -4.99 -3.19
C THR A 128 -6.55 -4.64 -2.35
N ALA A 129 -6.33 -3.36 -2.04
CA ALA A 129 -5.25 -2.93 -1.15
C ALA A 129 -5.42 -3.47 0.27
N GLN A 130 -6.64 -3.42 0.80
CA GLN A 130 -6.98 -3.97 2.11
C GLN A 130 -6.78 -5.49 2.15
N GLU A 131 -7.24 -6.22 1.13
CA GLU A 131 -7.05 -7.67 1.03
C GLU A 131 -5.57 -8.06 1.01
N ILE A 132 -4.74 -7.36 0.24
CA ILE A 132 -3.28 -7.61 0.21
C ILE A 132 -2.69 -7.45 1.62
N ALA A 133 -3.07 -6.40 2.35
CA ALA A 133 -2.59 -6.16 3.70
C ALA A 133 -3.15 -7.16 4.74
N ASP A 134 -4.37 -7.66 4.52
CA ASP A 134 -5.02 -8.71 5.33
C ASP A 134 -4.33 -10.06 5.16
N GLU A 135 -4.07 -10.44 3.92
CA GLU A 135 -3.36 -11.66 3.56
C GLU A 135 -1.94 -11.68 4.14
N ASP A 136 -1.18 -10.58 3.99
CA ASP A 136 0.16 -10.47 4.58
C ASP A 136 0.16 -10.66 6.10
N ALA A 137 -0.75 -9.97 6.79
CA ALA A 137 -0.90 -10.10 8.24
C ALA A 137 -1.28 -11.52 8.66
N ALA A 138 -2.13 -12.20 7.88
CA ALA A 138 -2.53 -13.58 8.12
C ALA A 138 -1.37 -14.56 7.89
N TYR A 139 -0.58 -14.39 6.83
CA TYR A 139 0.59 -15.23 6.56
C TYR A 139 1.65 -15.07 7.64
N CYS A 140 1.92 -13.84 8.09
CA CYS A 140 2.86 -13.59 9.19
C CYS A 140 2.43 -14.28 10.49
N ARG A 141 1.13 -14.26 10.82
CA ARG A 141 0.59 -14.98 12.00
C ARG A 141 0.78 -16.49 11.87
N ARG A 142 0.40 -17.07 10.73
CA ARG A 142 0.49 -18.52 10.49
C ARG A 142 1.93 -19.02 10.52
N ILE A 143 2.89 -18.25 10.00
CA ILE A 143 4.32 -18.59 10.11
C ILE A 143 4.73 -18.62 11.58
N GLY A 144 4.28 -17.66 12.40
CA GLY A 144 4.57 -17.64 13.83
C GLY A 144 3.93 -18.79 14.63
N GLU A 145 2.81 -19.34 14.16
CA GLU A 145 2.13 -20.49 14.79
C GLU A 145 2.78 -21.83 14.46
N HIS A 146 3.47 -21.95 13.31
CA HIS A 146 4.03 -23.19 12.80
C HIS A 146 5.57 -23.24 12.75
N GLY A 147 6.23 -22.11 13.04
CA GLY A 147 7.69 -21.96 12.99
C GLY A 147 8.41 -22.21 14.30
#